data_AF-A0A286GWR7-F1
#
_entry.id   AF-A0A286GWR7-F1
#
_cell.length_a   1.000
_cell.length_b   1.000
_cell.length_c   1.000
_cell.angle_alpha   90.00
_cell.angle_beta   90.00
_cell.angle_gamma   90.00
#
_symmetry.space_group_name_H-M   'P 1'
#
loop_
_entity.id
_entity.type
_entity.pdbx_description
1 polymer ?
#
loop_
_entity_poly.entity_id
_entity_poly.type
_entity_poly.pdbx_seq_one_letter_code
_entity_poly.pdbx_strand_id
1 'polypeptide(L)'
;MRTMTSAAVLGGLLASMLPFAAAEAAFVDGSLYCDGGGSASVSTSQLNIDVGAGAADASDCYGAFGVKEAKTTLGTNSEMDVLRALWGDHLIDVGKWNGSDVVLNVDLGGLVITGIQTTGTGWSISWVANPADTLPANVTLAVILKAGSAQTGGNPNRVGAQNGETTADAGSWLFDSLYTPFGSTGGSGTFAIGWTNGGGQTPTLSHLTLAAFLAPLQVPEPGTVALLAGGLLGLGALRRRRG
;
A
#
# COMPACT_ATOMS: atom_id res chain seq x y z
N MET A 1 36.32 62.42 29.50
CA MET A 1 35.35 61.73 28.62
C MET A 1 36.08 60.58 27.94
N ARG A 2 35.75 59.34 28.30
CA ARG A 2 36.35 58.11 27.74
C ARG A 2 35.40 57.57 26.66
N THR A 3 35.89 57.43 25.45
CA THR A 3 35.23 56.76 24.33
C THR A 3 35.35 55.25 24.52
N MET A 4 34.21 54.57 24.67
CA MET A 4 34.12 53.11 24.66
C MET A 4 33.84 52.61 23.24
N THR A 5 34.74 51.77 22.75
CA THR A 5 34.65 50.96 21.54
C THR A 5 33.65 49.82 21.75
N SER A 6 32.58 49.78 20.93
CA SER A 6 31.68 48.63 20.84
C SER A 6 32.21 47.65 19.80
N ALA A 7 32.54 46.44 20.23
CA ALA A 7 32.84 45.30 19.38
C ALA A 7 31.54 44.58 19.00
N ALA A 8 31.26 44.50 17.69
CA ALA A 8 30.13 43.74 17.16
C ALA A 8 30.46 42.25 17.15
N VAL A 9 29.66 41.46 17.87
CA VAL A 9 29.70 40.00 17.87
C VAL A 9 28.86 39.50 16.70
N LEU A 10 29.52 39.10 15.60
CA LEU A 10 28.93 38.24 14.57
C LEU A 10 29.32 36.79 14.90
N GLY A 11 28.38 36.01 15.42
CA GLY A 11 28.62 34.61 15.79
C GLY A 11 27.44 33.72 15.40
N GLY A 12 27.63 32.97 14.31
CA GLY A 12 27.17 31.59 14.15
C GLY A 12 25.67 31.31 14.15
N LEU A 13 25.04 31.36 12.99
CA LEU A 13 23.71 30.79 12.74
C LEU A 13 23.82 29.82 11.56
N LEU A 14 24.45 28.66 11.80
CA LEU A 14 24.73 27.62 10.80
C LEU A 14 24.81 26.25 11.49
N ALA A 15 23.70 25.77 12.04
CA ALA A 15 23.61 24.39 12.55
C ALA A 15 22.15 23.98 12.82
N SER A 16 21.34 23.76 11.77
CA SER A 16 20.13 22.93 11.90
C SER A 16 19.60 22.51 10.52
N MET A 17 20.43 21.82 9.74
CA MET A 17 19.93 20.93 8.68
C MET A 17 20.08 19.51 9.21
N LEU A 18 19.06 19.05 9.94
CA LEU A 18 18.92 17.64 10.29
C LEU A 18 18.47 16.89 9.02
N PRO A 19 19.10 15.75 8.68
CA PRO A 19 18.62 14.91 7.60
C PRO A 19 17.30 14.26 8.03
N PHE A 20 16.24 14.50 7.25
CA PHE A 20 15.06 13.63 7.22
C PHE A 20 15.52 12.27 6.67
N ALA A 21 15.96 11.38 7.55
CA ALA A 21 16.15 9.99 7.19
C ALA A 21 14.77 9.37 7.03
N ALA A 22 14.39 9.02 5.79
CA ALA A 22 13.21 8.23 5.51
C ALA A 22 13.31 6.93 6.33
N ALA A 23 12.34 6.70 7.21
CA ALA A 23 12.19 5.42 7.87
C ALA A 23 11.67 4.43 6.82
N GLU A 24 12.58 3.78 6.10
CA GLU A 24 12.26 2.57 5.36
C GLU A 24 11.91 1.51 6.40
N ALA A 25 10.64 1.13 6.47
CA ALA A 25 10.20 0.04 7.33
C ALA A 25 10.98 -1.22 6.92
N ALA A 26 11.70 -1.82 7.87
CA ALA A 26 12.38 -3.08 7.65
C ALA A 26 11.31 -4.13 7.31
N PHE A 27 11.32 -4.59 6.05
CA PHE A 27 10.44 -5.65 5.57
C PHE A 27 10.55 -6.87 6.49
N VAL A 28 9.40 -7.45 6.87
CA VAL A 28 9.38 -8.67 7.67
C VAL A 28 9.96 -9.83 6.85
N ASP A 29 10.99 -10.45 7.39
CA ASP A 29 11.68 -11.62 6.84
C ASP A 29 10.66 -12.76 6.66
N GLY A 30 10.28 -13.05 5.41
CA GLY A 30 9.24 -14.04 5.06
C GLY A 30 8.11 -13.55 4.14
N SER A 31 8.08 -12.27 3.74
CA SER A 31 7.20 -11.81 2.66
C SER A 31 7.63 -12.40 1.32
N LEU A 32 6.72 -13.10 0.64
CA LEU A 32 6.99 -13.64 -0.69
C LEU A 32 6.66 -12.56 -1.71
N TYR A 33 7.65 -12.15 -2.51
CA TYR A 33 7.40 -11.30 -3.67
C TYR A 33 6.47 -12.03 -4.64
N CYS A 34 5.50 -11.32 -5.19
CA CYS A 34 4.47 -11.92 -6.04
C CYS A 34 4.98 -12.30 -7.45
N ASP A 35 6.28 -12.36 -7.68
CA ASP A 35 6.83 -12.83 -8.96
C ASP A 35 7.05 -14.35 -8.91
N GLY A 36 6.47 -15.02 -9.91
CA GLY A 36 6.16 -16.44 -9.87
C GLY A 36 7.41 -17.31 -9.80
N GLY A 37 7.71 -17.87 -8.63
CA GLY A 37 8.96 -18.60 -8.48
C GLY A 37 9.17 -19.41 -7.20
N GLY A 38 8.15 -20.15 -6.73
CA GLY A 38 8.41 -21.35 -5.92
C GLY A 38 7.87 -21.38 -4.48
N SER A 39 6.97 -22.36 -4.28
CA SER A 39 6.82 -23.21 -3.09
C SER A 39 6.32 -22.61 -1.77
N ALA A 40 5.04 -22.20 -1.73
CA ALA A 40 4.03 -22.79 -0.84
C ALA A 40 2.59 -22.30 -1.19
N SER A 41 1.83 -23.15 -1.88
CA SER A 41 0.35 -23.23 -2.00
C SER A 41 -0.51 -22.07 -2.54
N VAL A 42 0.01 -20.86 -2.80
CA VAL A 42 -0.73 -19.83 -3.57
C VAL A 42 0.20 -19.23 -4.61
N SER A 43 -0.01 -19.61 -5.88
CA SER A 43 0.68 -18.98 -7.02
C SER A 43 0.19 -17.54 -7.18
N THR A 44 1.02 -16.62 -7.64
CA THR A 44 0.64 -15.21 -7.81
C THR A 44 -0.27 -14.98 -9.01
N SER A 45 -0.36 -15.99 -9.89
CA SER A 45 -1.45 -16.14 -10.85
C SER A 45 -2.83 -16.25 -10.21
N GLN A 46 -2.89 -16.41 -8.88
CA GLN A 46 -4.14 -16.62 -8.15
C GLN A 46 -4.76 -15.34 -7.66
N LEU A 47 -4.00 -14.26 -7.40
CA LEU A 47 -4.54 -12.98 -6.95
C LEU A 47 -4.15 -11.88 -7.94
N ASN A 48 -5.14 -11.33 -8.62
CA ASN A 48 -4.94 -10.21 -9.55
C ASN A 48 -5.65 -8.96 -9.01
N ILE A 49 -4.96 -7.81 -9.09
CA ILE A 49 -5.60 -6.48 -8.98
C ILE A 49 -5.57 -5.84 -10.35
N ASP A 50 -6.74 -5.75 -10.97
CA ASP A 50 -6.94 -4.95 -12.17
C ASP A 50 -7.46 -3.57 -11.75
N VAL A 51 -6.70 -2.54 -12.11
CA VAL A 51 -7.07 -1.15 -11.86
C VAL A 51 -7.72 -0.63 -13.14
N GLY A 52 -9.03 -0.36 -13.08
CA GLY A 52 -9.83 -0.02 -14.25
C GLY A 52 -9.26 1.10 -15.15
N ALA A 53 -9.84 1.24 -16.34
CA ALA A 53 -9.30 2.03 -17.45
C ALA A 53 -8.68 3.38 -17.04
N GLY A 54 -7.38 3.52 -17.33
CA GLY A 54 -6.63 4.77 -17.19
C GLY A 54 -5.78 4.88 -15.92
N ALA A 55 -5.83 3.92 -15.01
CA ALA A 55 -4.84 3.78 -13.94
C ALA A 55 -3.74 2.77 -14.34
N ALA A 56 -2.63 2.74 -13.59
CA ALA A 56 -1.63 1.70 -13.73
C ALA A 56 -1.82 0.63 -12.65
N ASP A 57 -1.64 -0.63 -13.02
CA ASP A 57 -1.59 -1.75 -12.07
C ASP A 57 -0.46 -1.54 -11.05
N ALA A 58 -0.57 -2.21 -9.89
CA ALA A 58 0.47 -2.16 -8.86
C ALA A 58 1.83 -2.55 -9.45
N SER A 59 2.89 -1.79 -9.14
CA SER A 59 4.24 -2.12 -9.60
C SER A 59 4.75 -3.39 -8.95
N ASP A 60 4.32 -3.64 -7.71
CA ASP A 60 4.81 -4.71 -6.85
C ASP A 60 3.69 -5.28 -5.98
N CYS A 61 3.80 -6.58 -5.69
CA CYS A 61 2.92 -7.28 -4.76
C CYS A 61 3.74 -8.15 -3.82
N TYR A 62 3.32 -8.23 -2.57
CA TYR A 62 3.91 -9.08 -1.54
C TYR A 62 2.83 -9.89 -0.85
N GLY A 63 3.08 -11.17 -0.60
CA GLY A 63 2.16 -12.06 0.11
C GLY A 63 2.75 -12.58 1.43
N ALA A 64 1.93 -12.64 2.47
CA ALA A 64 2.23 -13.36 3.70
C ALA A 64 1.11 -14.37 4.00
N PHE A 65 1.49 -15.61 4.34
CA PHE A 65 0.57 -16.73 4.54
C PHE A 65 0.70 -17.33 5.92
N GLY A 66 -0.30 -18.12 6.34
CA GLY A 66 -0.30 -18.75 7.66
C GLY A 66 -0.51 -17.72 8.77
N VAL A 67 -1.13 -16.61 8.44
CA VAL A 67 -1.53 -15.58 9.39
C VAL A 67 -2.54 -16.20 10.34
N LYS A 68 -2.09 -16.49 11.56
CA LYS A 68 -2.96 -16.99 12.62
C LYS A 68 -3.64 -15.82 13.29
N GLU A 69 -4.88 -15.57 12.88
CA GLU A 69 -5.75 -14.72 13.68
C GLU A 69 -6.15 -15.47 14.95
N ALA A 70 -5.83 -14.88 16.10
CA ALA A 70 -6.44 -15.32 17.35
C ALA A 70 -7.96 -15.23 17.17
N LYS A 71 -8.67 -16.33 17.41
CA LYS A 71 -10.14 -16.41 17.43
C LYS A 71 -10.71 -15.66 18.66
N THR A 72 -10.13 -14.52 19.01
CA THR A 72 -10.66 -13.64 20.03
C THR A 72 -11.78 -12.85 19.39
N THR A 73 -12.96 -12.94 19.99
CA THR A 73 -14.19 -12.19 19.78
C THR A 73 -14.09 -11.09 18.72
N LEU A 74 -14.60 -11.41 17.53
CA LEU A 74 -14.87 -10.53 16.37
C LEU A 74 -14.87 -9.03 16.71
N GLY A 75 -13.68 -8.42 16.64
CA GLY A 75 -13.48 -6.98 16.66
C GLY A 75 -12.60 -6.63 15.48
N THR A 76 -12.90 -5.52 14.81
CA THR A 76 -12.19 -4.95 13.65
C THR A 76 -10.68 -4.79 13.85
N ASN A 77 -10.21 -4.80 15.10
CA ASN A 77 -8.83 -4.46 15.44
C ASN A 77 -7.84 -5.60 15.17
N SER A 78 -8.23 -6.88 15.29
CA SER A 78 -7.24 -7.97 15.22
C SER A 78 -6.64 -8.15 13.83
N GLU A 79 -7.41 -7.94 12.77
CA GLU A 79 -6.93 -8.00 11.38
C GLU A 79 -6.04 -6.81 11.05
N MET A 80 -6.41 -5.62 11.52
CA MET A 80 -5.60 -4.42 11.35
C MET A 80 -4.29 -4.50 12.12
N ASP A 81 -4.29 -5.09 13.33
CA ASP A 81 -3.07 -5.32 14.11
C ASP A 81 -2.12 -6.27 13.37
N VAL A 82 -2.67 -7.31 12.75
CA VAL A 82 -1.90 -8.21 11.86
C VAL A 82 -1.34 -7.46 10.66
N LEU A 83 -2.18 -6.70 9.94
CA LEU A 83 -1.73 -5.94 8.78
C LEU A 83 -0.62 -4.96 9.15
N ARG A 84 -0.75 -4.28 10.28
CA ARG A 84 0.25 -3.34 10.77
C ARG A 84 1.52 -4.01 11.23
N ALA A 85 1.42 -5.19 11.85
CA ALA A 85 2.58 -5.98 12.22
C ALA A 85 3.35 -6.50 10.99
N LEU A 86 2.66 -6.81 9.89
CA LEU A 86 3.26 -7.34 8.67
C LEU A 86 3.82 -6.24 7.75
N TRP A 87 3.08 -5.15 7.59
CA TRP A 87 3.31 -4.17 6.53
C TRP A 87 3.58 -2.75 7.06
N GLY A 88 3.42 -2.52 8.36
CA GLY A 88 3.72 -1.24 9.01
C GLY A 88 2.50 -0.55 9.61
N ASP A 89 2.76 0.29 10.61
CA ASP A 89 1.75 1.00 11.43
C ASP A 89 1.01 2.13 10.71
N HIS A 90 1.51 2.54 9.54
CA HIS A 90 0.95 3.61 8.70
C HIS A 90 -0.34 3.21 7.96
N LEU A 91 -0.74 1.95 8.02
CA LEU A 91 -1.98 1.46 7.42
C LEU A 91 -3.24 2.00 8.13
N ILE A 92 -4.14 2.57 7.32
CA ILE A 92 -5.45 3.07 7.70
C ILE A 92 -6.48 1.98 7.41
N ASP A 93 -7.38 1.72 8.36
CA ASP A 93 -8.53 0.83 8.14
C ASP A 93 -9.51 1.49 7.16
N VAL A 94 -9.72 0.85 6.01
CA VAL A 94 -10.63 1.34 4.98
C VAL A 94 -12.00 0.71 5.15
N GLY A 95 -12.04 -0.57 5.46
CA GLY A 95 -13.29 -1.27 5.67
C GLY A 95 -13.16 -2.77 5.57
N LYS A 96 -14.26 -3.43 5.95
CA LYS A 96 -14.35 -4.88 6.02
C LYS A 96 -15.63 -5.38 5.41
N TRP A 97 -15.51 -6.36 4.53
CA TRP A 97 -16.63 -7.09 3.93
C TRP A 97 -16.82 -8.43 4.64
N ASN A 98 -18.06 -8.73 5.07
CA ASN A 98 -18.41 -9.93 5.86
C ASN A 98 -19.64 -10.67 5.29
N GLY A 99 -19.74 -10.83 3.98
CA GLY A 99 -20.89 -11.51 3.35
C GLY A 99 -21.94 -10.60 2.73
N SER A 100 -21.77 -9.28 2.78
CA SER A 100 -22.68 -8.32 2.16
C SER A 100 -21.92 -7.08 1.67
N ASP A 101 -22.35 -6.52 0.54
CA ASP A 101 -21.78 -5.29 -0.01
C ASP A 101 -21.75 -4.17 1.04
N VAL A 102 -20.66 -3.40 1.01
CA VAL A 102 -20.38 -2.36 1.99
C VAL A 102 -20.29 -1.02 1.28
N VAL A 103 -21.02 -0.03 1.79
CA VAL A 103 -20.85 1.37 1.39
C VAL A 103 -19.83 2.00 2.32
N LEU A 104 -18.81 2.62 1.74
CA LEU A 104 -17.72 3.26 2.45
C LEU A 104 -17.66 4.75 2.07
N ASN A 105 -16.94 5.52 2.88
CA ASN A 105 -16.61 6.90 2.58
C ASN A 105 -15.28 7.24 3.26
N VAL A 106 -14.22 6.57 2.84
CA VAL A 106 -12.88 6.71 3.43
C VAL A 106 -12.02 7.52 2.46
N ASP A 107 -11.65 8.72 2.90
CA ASP A 107 -10.76 9.61 2.18
C ASP A 107 -9.30 9.26 2.48
N LEU A 108 -8.55 8.95 1.44
CA LEU A 108 -7.13 8.60 1.50
C LEU A 108 -6.23 9.74 1.02
N GLY A 109 -6.77 10.91 0.69
CA GLY A 109 -6.02 12.03 0.10
C GLY A 109 -5.78 11.82 -1.40
N GLY A 110 -6.59 12.46 -2.23
CA GLY A 110 -6.65 12.26 -3.68
C GLY A 110 -7.69 11.24 -4.12
N LEU A 111 -8.04 10.28 -3.26
CA LEU A 111 -8.98 9.20 -3.58
C LEU A 111 -9.89 8.89 -2.40
N VAL A 112 -11.17 8.69 -2.67
CA VAL A 112 -12.19 8.26 -1.71
C VAL A 112 -12.65 6.85 -2.06
N ILE A 113 -12.52 5.92 -1.13
CA ILE A 113 -13.08 4.56 -1.26
C ILE A 113 -14.56 4.61 -0.92
N THR A 114 -15.40 4.18 -1.87
CA THR A 114 -16.86 4.30 -1.79
C THR A 114 -17.58 2.99 -1.51
N GLY A 115 -16.91 1.85 -1.68
CA GLY A 115 -17.50 0.58 -1.31
C GLY A 115 -16.69 -0.65 -1.66
N ILE A 116 -17.11 -1.78 -1.10
CA ILE A 116 -16.60 -3.11 -1.38
C ILE A 116 -17.80 -3.99 -1.77
N GLN A 117 -17.72 -4.60 -2.95
CA GLN A 117 -18.78 -5.45 -3.49
C GLN A 117 -18.22 -6.81 -3.87
N THR A 118 -19.02 -7.86 -3.74
CA THR A 118 -18.65 -9.15 -4.33
C THR A 118 -18.87 -9.17 -5.83
N THR A 119 -17.93 -9.78 -6.54
CA THR A 119 -18.07 -10.15 -7.94
C THR A 119 -18.10 -11.66 -8.05
N GLY A 120 -18.45 -12.20 -9.23
CA GLY A 120 -18.51 -13.65 -9.44
C GLY A 120 -17.18 -14.38 -9.16
N THR A 121 -16.05 -13.66 -9.21
CA THR A 121 -14.69 -14.23 -9.06
C THR A 121 -13.88 -13.60 -7.92
N GLY A 122 -14.48 -12.73 -7.10
CA GLY A 122 -13.77 -12.04 -6.02
C GLY A 122 -14.48 -10.79 -5.53
N TRP A 123 -13.78 -9.66 -5.47
CA TRP A 123 -14.33 -8.38 -5.01
C TRP A 123 -14.02 -7.23 -5.95
N SER A 124 -14.87 -6.22 -5.89
CA SER A 124 -14.67 -4.92 -6.51
C SER A 124 -14.64 -3.86 -5.42
N ILE A 125 -13.55 -3.10 -5.35
CA ILE A 125 -13.41 -1.94 -4.46
C ILE A 125 -13.65 -0.70 -5.31
N SER A 126 -14.76 -0.03 -5.07
CA SER A 126 -15.11 1.20 -5.79
C SER A 126 -14.43 2.41 -5.18
N TRP A 127 -13.99 3.32 -6.04
CA TRP A 127 -13.36 4.56 -5.64
C TRP A 127 -13.78 5.73 -6.53
N VAL A 128 -13.66 6.94 -5.99
CA VAL A 128 -13.80 8.20 -6.72
C VAL A 128 -12.64 9.12 -6.37
N ALA A 129 -12.21 9.95 -7.33
CA ALA A 129 -11.22 10.98 -7.07
C ALA A 129 -11.76 11.97 -6.03
N ASN A 130 -10.93 12.39 -5.10
CA ASN A 130 -11.28 13.43 -4.15
C ASN A 130 -11.17 14.80 -4.84
N PRO A 131 -12.28 15.55 -5.04
CA PRO A 131 -12.22 16.83 -5.72
C PRO A 131 -11.46 17.92 -4.93
N ALA A 132 -11.25 17.72 -3.62
CA ALA A 132 -10.47 18.64 -2.80
C ALA A 132 -8.96 18.56 -3.09
N ASP A 133 -8.49 17.45 -3.66
CA ASP A 133 -7.09 17.20 -3.92
C ASP A 133 -6.76 17.31 -5.41
N THR A 134 -5.71 18.08 -5.71
CA THR A 134 -5.32 18.40 -7.10
C THR A 134 -4.16 17.56 -7.61
N LEU A 135 -3.53 16.78 -6.72
CA LEU A 135 -2.34 16.01 -7.02
C LEU A 135 -2.70 14.55 -7.31
N PRO A 136 -1.94 13.87 -8.20
CA PRO A 136 -2.02 12.42 -8.32
C PRO A 136 -1.71 11.74 -6.98
N ALA A 137 -2.35 10.60 -6.75
CA ALA A 137 -2.15 9.79 -5.56
C ALA A 137 -1.45 8.47 -5.92
N ASN A 138 -0.51 8.08 -5.06
CA ASN A 138 0.05 6.73 -5.02
C ASN A 138 -0.56 6.04 -3.79
N VAL A 139 -1.37 5.02 -4.02
CA VAL A 139 -2.03 4.29 -2.94
C VAL A 139 -1.34 2.93 -2.79
N THR A 140 -0.98 2.59 -1.57
CA THR A 140 -0.60 1.23 -1.20
C THR A 140 -1.85 0.57 -0.59
N LEU A 141 -2.27 -0.57 -1.13
CA LEU A 141 -3.42 -1.33 -0.62
C LEU A 141 -2.93 -2.61 0.06
N ALA A 142 -3.39 -2.85 1.28
CA ALA A 142 -3.17 -4.11 1.97
C ALA A 142 -4.51 -4.82 2.16
N VAL A 143 -4.55 -6.11 1.87
CA VAL A 143 -5.76 -6.92 2.00
C VAL A 143 -5.50 -8.17 2.82
N ILE A 144 -6.43 -8.52 3.70
CA ILE A 144 -6.52 -9.84 4.31
C ILE A 144 -7.72 -10.56 3.74
N LEU A 145 -7.50 -11.78 3.24
CA LEU A 145 -8.55 -12.69 2.82
C LEU A 145 -8.56 -13.89 3.74
N LYS A 146 -9.73 -14.22 4.29
CA LYS A 146 -9.91 -15.41 5.13
C LYS A 146 -10.78 -16.43 4.45
N ALA A 147 -10.24 -17.64 4.38
CA ALA A 147 -11.00 -18.79 3.92
C ALA A 147 -12.21 -19.01 4.82
N GLY A 148 -13.36 -19.33 4.21
CA GLY A 148 -14.51 -19.77 4.97
C GLY A 148 -14.14 -20.95 5.86
N SER A 149 -14.64 -20.94 7.11
CA SER A 149 -14.45 -22.05 8.05
C SER A 149 -14.80 -23.34 7.34
N ALA A 150 -13.79 -24.15 6.99
CA ALA A 150 -14.06 -25.36 6.25
C ALA A 150 -15.00 -26.23 7.08
N GLN A 151 -16.02 -26.76 6.42
CA GLN A 151 -16.81 -27.87 6.92
C GLN A 151 -15.86 -28.93 7.48
N THR A 152 -16.23 -29.48 8.62
CA THR A 152 -15.61 -30.62 9.30
C THR A 152 -15.52 -31.81 8.33
N GLY A 153 -14.48 -31.86 7.51
CA GLY A 153 -14.25 -32.89 6.50
C GLY A 153 -13.05 -32.52 5.64
N GLY A 154 -11.87 -33.02 6.01
CA GLY A 154 -10.57 -32.63 5.47
C GLY A 154 -10.51 -32.60 3.94
N ASN A 155 -10.29 -31.42 3.38
CA ASN A 155 -9.88 -31.23 2.00
C ASN A 155 -8.39 -30.82 1.98
N PRO A 156 -7.50 -31.53 1.26
CA PRO A 156 -6.06 -31.27 1.22
C PRO A 156 -5.63 -30.00 0.49
N ASN A 157 -6.54 -29.25 -0.15
CA ASN A 157 -6.23 -27.96 -0.77
C ASN A 157 -6.25 -26.77 0.21
N ARG A 158 -5.96 -27.02 1.50
CA ARG A 158 -5.83 -25.97 2.52
C ARG A 158 -4.42 -25.38 2.47
N VAL A 159 -4.37 -24.06 2.32
CA VAL A 159 -3.18 -23.26 2.62
C VAL A 159 -3.05 -23.17 4.14
N GLY A 160 -2.35 -24.12 4.78
CA GLY A 160 -1.80 -23.90 6.12
C GLY A 160 -2.41 -24.62 7.34
N ALA A 161 -3.55 -25.31 7.26
CA ALA A 161 -4.07 -26.02 8.44
C ALA A 161 -3.26 -27.28 8.78
N GLN A 162 -2.22 -27.14 9.61
CA GLN A 162 -1.57 -28.24 10.28
C GLN A 162 -2.16 -28.39 11.70
N ASN A 163 -2.57 -29.62 12.06
CA ASN A 163 -2.76 -30.10 13.43
C ASN A 163 -3.90 -29.48 14.29
N GLY A 164 -5.15 -29.59 13.85
CA GLY A 164 -6.30 -29.47 14.77
C GLY A 164 -6.56 -28.08 15.36
N GLU A 165 -5.86 -27.05 14.88
CA GLU A 165 -6.10 -25.67 15.27
C GLU A 165 -7.40 -25.14 14.63
N THR A 166 -8.25 -24.51 15.44
CA THR A 166 -9.48 -23.83 14.99
C THR A 166 -9.21 -22.43 14.44
N THR A 167 -7.97 -22.13 14.09
CA THR A 167 -7.59 -20.89 13.41
C THR A 167 -8.01 -21.03 11.96
N ALA A 168 -8.83 -20.10 11.48
CA ALA A 168 -9.14 -20.05 10.07
C ALA A 168 -7.93 -19.44 9.35
N ASP A 169 -7.45 -20.17 8.34
CA ASP A 169 -6.30 -19.75 7.55
C ASP A 169 -6.63 -18.44 6.82
N ALA A 170 -5.77 -17.45 6.99
CA ALA A 170 -5.82 -16.18 6.29
C ALA A 170 -4.54 -15.97 5.47
N GLY A 171 -4.70 -15.32 4.33
CA GLY A 171 -3.59 -14.75 3.56
C GLY A 171 -3.67 -13.23 3.64
N SER A 172 -2.52 -12.58 3.65
CA SER A 172 -2.43 -11.14 3.49
C SER A 172 -1.59 -10.79 2.27
N TRP A 173 -1.96 -9.72 1.58
CA TRP A 173 -1.25 -9.21 0.43
C TRP A 173 -1.11 -7.70 0.53
N LEU A 174 0.05 -7.20 0.10
CA LEU A 174 0.35 -5.78 -0.03
C LEU A 174 0.57 -5.48 -1.50
N PHE A 175 -0.20 -4.55 -2.05
CA PHE A 175 -0.09 -4.02 -3.39
C PHE A 175 0.47 -2.62 -3.29
N ASP A 176 1.67 -2.44 -3.80
CA ASP A 176 2.37 -1.17 -3.67
C ASP A 176 2.26 -0.33 -4.94
N SER A 177 2.31 0.99 -4.72
CA SER A 177 2.36 2.00 -5.79
C SER A 177 1.23 1.90 -6.82
N LEU A 178 -0.02 1.70 -6.36
CA LEU A 178 -1.19 1.84 -7.23
C LEU A 178 -1.32 3.32 -7.61
N TYR A 179 -0.97 3.62 -8.85
CA TYR A 179 -0.97 4.98 -9.36
C TYR A 179 -2.34 5.34 -9.92
N THR A 180 -2.96 6.35 -9.30
CA THR A 180 -4.18 6.96 -9.83
C THR A 180 -3.81 8.31 -10.45
N PRO A 181 -3.79 8.45 -11.79
CA PRO A 181 -3.38 9.69 -12.46
C PRO A 181 -4.39 10.83 -12.29
N PHE A 182 -5.57 10.52 -11.78
CA PHE A 182 -6.69 11.44 -11.68
C PHE A 182 -6.56 12.29 -10.42
N GLY A 183 -5.88 13.44 -10.53
CA GLY A 183 -6.02 14.53 -9.56
C GLY A 183 -7.43 15.16 -9.60
N SER A 184 -7.54 16.46 -9.33
CA SER A 184 -8.83 17.20 -9.21
C SER A 184 -9.73 17.23 -10.47
N THR A 185 -9.31 16.60 -11.56
CA THR A 185 -10.09 16.52 -12.81
C THR A 185 -11.27 15.55 -12.73
N GLY A 186 -11.45 14.88 -11.60
CA GLY A 186 -12.52 13.93 -11.39
C GLY A 186 -12.17 12.58 -12.02
N GLY A 187 -12.69 11.52 -11.41
CA GLY A 187 -12.43 10.16 -11.81
C GLY A 187 -13.19 9.22 -10.91
N SER A 188 -13.51 8.05 -11.41
CA SER A 188 -14.06 6.96 -10.63
C SER A 188 -13.63 5.66 -11.26
N GLY A 189 -13.42 4.65 -10.43
CA GLY A 189 -13.02 3.36 -10.91
C GLY A 189 -13.26 2.27 -9.88
N THR A 190 -12.74 1.10 -10.22
CA THR A 190 -12.80 -0.08 -9.36
C THR A 190 -11.45 -0.76 -9.36
N PHE A 191 -11.00 -1.18 -8.17
CA PHE A 191 -9.96 -2.19 -8.04
C PHE A 191 -10.66 -3.56 -8.01
N ALA A 192 -10.41 -4.39 -9.01
CA ALA A 192 -10.96 -5.74 -9.03
C ALA A 192 -9.95 -6.71 -8.41
N ILE A 193 -10.29 -7.28 -7.26
CA ILE A 193 -9.51 -8.30 -6.58
C ILE A 193 -10.08 -9.67 -6.97
N GLY A 194 -9.40 -10.38 -7.86
CA GLY A 194 -9.80 -11.74 -8.25
C GLY A 194 -8.96 -12.78 -7.51
N TRP A 195 -9.59 -13.78 -6.87
CA TRP A 195 -8.87 -14.92 -6.29
C TRP A 195 -9.31 -16.26 -6.92
N THR A 196 -8.36 -17.02 -7.46
CA THR A 196 -8.58 -18.40 -7.96
C THR A 196 -7.61 -19.36 -7.31
N ASN A 197 -8.04 -20.51 -6.81
CA ASN A 197 -7.11 -21.53 -6.34
C ASN A 197 -6.33 -22.20 -7.50
N GLY A 198 -5.41 -23.12 -7.18
CA GLY A 198 -4.60 -23.83 -8.18
C GLY A 198 -5.37 -24.69 -9.19
N GLY A 199 -6.70 -24.83 -9.02
CA GLY A 199 -7.61 -25.46 -9.96
C GLY A 199 -8.49 -24.48 -10.74
N GLY A 200 -8.20 -23.18 -10.69
CA GLY A 200 -8.99 -22.14 -11.37
C GLY A 200 -10.36 -21.87 -10.75
N GLN A 201 -10.63 -22.38 -9.55
CA GLN A 201 -11.90 -22.17 -8.85
C GLN A 201 -11.78 -21.00 -7.88
N THR A 202 -12.80 -20.15 -7.83
CA THR A 202 -12.91 -19.12 -6.78
C THR A 202 -13.30 -19.80 -5.46
N PRO A 203 -12.43 -19.76 -4.45
CA PRO A 203 -12.69 -20.40 -3.17
C PRO A 203 -13.73 -19.61 -2.34
N THR A 204 -14.42 -20.32 -1.46
CA THR A 204 -15.44 -19.72 -0.59
C THR A 204 -14.76 -18.87 0.48
N LEU A 205 -14.77 -17.56 0.27
CA LEU A 205 -14.19 -16.58 1.17
C LEU A 205 -15.24 -16.10 2.17
N SER A 206 -14.86 -16.00 3.44
CA SER A 206 -15.80 -15.55 4.48
C SER A 206 -15.75 -14.06 4.73
N HIS A 207 -14.61 -13.43 4.48
CA HIS A 207 -14.44 -12.00 4.63
C HIS A 207 -13.24 -11.47 3.86
N LEU A 208 -13.23 -10.16 3.67
CA LEU A 208 -12.12 -9.36 3.19
C LEU A 208 -11.94 -8.16 4.13
N THR A 209 -10.72 -7.91 4.57
CA THR A 209 -10.36 -6.69 5.30
C THR A 209 -9.41 -5.87 4.43
N LEU A 210 -9.74 -4.60 4.24
CA LEU A 210 -9.03 -3.67 3.38
C LEU A 210 -8.39 -2.60 4.27
N ALA A 211 -7.08 -2.43 4.11
CA ALA A 211 -6.35 -1.29 4.61
C ALA A 211 -5.66 -0.57 3.45
N ALA A 212 -5.38 0.71 3.66
CA ALA A 212 -4.68 1.51 2.68
C ALA A 212 -3.73 2.48 3.35
N PHE A 213 -2.77 2.92 2.56
CA PHE A 213 -1.88 4.01 2.91
C PHE A 213 -1.65 4.87 1.67
N LEU A 214 -1.61 6.18 1.86
CA LEU A 214 -1.20 7.10 0.81
C LEU A 214 0.31 7.24 0.87
N ALA A 215 0.99 6.69 -0.13
CA ALA A 215 2.42 6.90 -0.27
C ALA A 215 2.67 8.38 -0.58
N PRO A 216 3.52 9.08 0.18
CA PRO A 216 3.85 10.46 -0.11
C PRO A 216 4.45 10.54 -1.51
N LEU A 217 3.85 11.36 -2.36
CA LEU A 217 4.39 11.62 -3.69
C LEU A 217 5.78 12.23 -3.50
N GLN A 218 6.82 11.51 -3.92
CA GLN A 218 8.18 12.06 -3.90
C GLN A 218 8.27 13.16 -4.95
N VAL A 219 7.98 14.39 -4.55
CA VAL A 219 8.24 15.57 -5.36
C VAL A 219 9.75 15.82 -5.30
N PRO A 220 10.49 15.76 -6.42
CA PRO A 220 11.90 16.10 -6.43
C PRO A 220 12.08 17.48 -5.80
N GLU A 221 12.88 17.57 -4.74
CA GLU A 221 13.07 18.85 -4.06
C GLU A 221 13.51 19.90 -5.08
N PRO A 222 12.99 21.14 -5.03
CA PRO A 222 13.35 22.19 -5.97
C PRO A 222 14.88 22.39 -6.07
N GLY A 223 15.60 22.10 -4.98
CA GLY A 223 17.05 22.13 -4.92
C GLY A 223 17.72 21.13 -5.86
N THR A 224 17.20 19.92 -6.01
CA THR A 224 17.79 18.89 -6.91
C THR A 224 17.65 19.30 -8.37
N VAL A 225 16.50 19.84 -8.76
CA VAL A 225 16.25 20.37 -10.11
C VAL A 225 17.10 21.62 -10.36
N ALA A 226 17.20 22.52 -9.37
CA ALA A 226 18.03 23.72 -9.48
C ALA A 226 19.53 23.38 -9.57
N LEU A 227 20.00 22.37 -8.83
CA LEU A 227 21.38 21.88 -8.91
C LEU A 227 21.68 21.19 -10.23
N LEU A 228 20.76 20.38 -10.75
CA LEU A 228 20.88 19.78 -12.07
C LEU A 228 20.95 20.85 -13.16
N ALA A 229 20.03 21.81 -13.12
CA ALA A 229 20.01 22.94 -14.05
C ALA A 229 21.29 23.79 -13.94
N GLY A 230 21.73 24.09 -12.71
CA GLY A 230 22.97 24.81 -12.46
C GLY A 230 24.20 24.05 -12.97
N GLY A 231 24.24 22.74 -12.77
CA GLY A 231 25.31 21.86 -13.28
C GLY A 231 25.37 21.85 -14.80
N LEU A 232 24.21 21.75 -15.47
CA LEU A 232 24.11 21.79 -16.93
C LEU A 232 24.54 23.15 -17.50
N LEU A 233 24.14 24.26 -16.85
CA LEU A 233 24.58 25.60 -17.23
C LEU A 233 26.10 25.76 -17.05
N GLY A 234 26.66 25.24 -15.96
CA GLY A 234 28.10 25.24 -15.71
C GLY A 234 28.89 24.46 -16.77
N LEU A 235 28.44 23.26 -17.12
CA LEU A 235 29.03 22.43 -18.18
C LEU A 235 28.96 23.13 -19.56
N GLY A 236 27.84 23.77 -19.88
CA GLY A 236 27.68 24.54 -21.11
C GLY A 236 28.64 25.73 -21.20
N ALA A 237 28.82 26.47 -20.10
CA ALA A 237 29.76 27.58 -20.02
C ALA A 237 31.23 27.12 -20.17
N LEU A 238 31.59 26.00 -19.56
CA LEU A 238 32.94 25.41 -19.69
C LEU A 238 33.24 24.95 -21.12
N ARG A 239 32.25 24.38 -21.84
CA ARG A 239 32.42 23.97 -23.23
C ARG A 239 32.69 25.15 -24.16
N ARG A 240 32.03 26.30 -23.96
CA ARG A 240 32.30 27.52 -24.74
C ARG A 240 33.68 28.12 -24.53
N ARG A 241 34.33 27.89 -23.37
CA ARG A 241 35.69 28.37 -23.10
C ARG A 241 36.79 27.55 -23.76
N ARG A 242 36.49 26.33 -24.22
CA ARG A 242 37.45 25.41 -24.86
C ARG A 242 37.31 25.32 -26.37
N GLY A 243 36.27 25.92 -26.94
CA GLY A 243 36.03 25.99 -28.38
C GLY A 243 36.46 27.32 -28.97
#